data_AF-A0A7Y5G8K2-F1
#
_entry.id   AF-A0A7Y5G8K2-F1
#
_cell.length_a   1.000
_cell.length_b   1.000
_cell.length_c   1.000
_cell.angle_alpha   90.00
_cell.angle_beta   90.00
_cell.angle_gamma   90.00
#
_symmetry.space_group_name_H-M   'P 1'
#
loop_
_entity.id
_entity.type
_entity.pdbx_description
1 polymer ?
#
loop_
_entity_poly.entity_id
_entity_poly.type
_entity_poly.pdbx_seq_one_letter_code
_entity_poly.pdbx_strand_id
1 'polypeptide(L)' 'MSQNHLERVRRICFQFPETFEKLSHGEPTFFAKKRVFVMFANNHHNDGHIAVWIPAPLGAQSLLIESEPEKFFRPPYVG' A
#
# COMPACT_ATOMS: atom_id res chain seq x y z
N MET A 1 11.15 10.52 -7.68
CA MET A 1 9.73 10.20 -8.00
C MET A 1 9.05 9.48 -6.84
N SER A 2 9.59 8.35 -6.35
CA SER A 2 9.06 7.63 -5.18
C SER A 2 8.87 8.51 -3.93
N GLN A 3 9.81 9.40 -3.62
CA GLN A 3 9.67 10.33 -2.48
C GLN A 3 8.42 11.22 -2.60
N ASN A 4 8.11 11.73 -3.80
CA ASN A 4 6.92 12.57 -4.01
C ASN A 4 5.63 11.76 -3.82
N HIS A 5 5.62 10.50 -4.30
CA HIS A 5 4.50 9.59 -4.07
C HIS A 5 4.32 9.25 -2.58
N LEU A 6 5.42 8.99 -1.86
CA LEU A 6 5.38 8.75 -0.42
C LEU A 6 4.83 9.97 0.35
N GLU A 7 5.26 11.18 0.01
CA GLU A 7 4.71 12.41 0.63
C GLU A 7 3.20 12.60 0.33
N ARG A 8 2.74 12.19 -0.85
CA ARG A 8 1.30 12.19 -1.15
C ARG A 8 0.55 11.15 -0.30
N VAL A 9 1.09 9.95 -0.14
CA VAL A 9 0.50 8.90 0.71
C VAL A 9 0.46 9.37 2.17
N ARG A 10 1.55 9.92 2.70
CA ARG A 10 1.61 10.51 4.05
C ARG A 10 0.51 11.54 4.27
N ARG A 11 0.36 12.50 3.35
CA ARG A 11 -0.68 13.53 3.43
C ARG A 11 -2.08 12.94 3.55
N ILE A 12 -2.38 11.85 2.85
CA ILE A 12 -3.68 11.17 2.89
C ILE A 12 -3.81 10.36 4.18
N CYS A 13 -2.84 9.51 4.51
CA CYS A 13 -2.88 8.62 5.66
C CYS A 13 -3.00 9.40 6.99
N PHE A 14 -2.27 10.50 7.16
CA PHE A 14 -2.33 11.28 8.40
C PHE A 14 -3.65 12.05 8.61
N GLN A 15 -4.59 12.03 7.65
CA GLN A 15 -5.95 12.52 7.88
C GLN A 15 -6.81 11.51 8.68
N PHE A 16 -6.42 10.23 8.73
CA PHE A 16 -7.16 9.21 9.45
C PHE A 16 -6.80 9.23 10.95
N PRO A 17 -7.79 9.10 11.86
CA PRO A 17 -7.54 9.08 13.30
C PRO A 17 -6.54 8.01 13.72
N GLU A 18 -5.70 8.34 14.71
CA GLU A 18 -4.77 7.39 15.33
C GLU A 18 -3.76 6.77 14.35
N THR A 19 -3.45 7.50 13.26
CA THR A 19 -2.46 7.09 12.27
C THR A 19 -1.05 7.35 12.75
N PHE A 20 -0.18 6.35 12.60
CA PHE A 20 1.27 6.53 12.69
C PHE A 20 1.98 5.74 11.59
N GLU A 21 3.18 6.19 11.27
CA GLU A 21 4.08 5.56 10.29
C GLU A 21 5.24 4.88 11.01
N LYS A 22 5.59 3.68 10.58
CA LYS A 22 6.88 3.05 10.89
C LYS A 22 7.34 2.19 9.73
N LEU A 23 8.63 1.83 9.71
CA LEU A 23 9.10 0.80 8.80
C LEU A 23 8.57 -0.58 9.23
N SER A 24 8.10 -1.36 8.26
CA SER A 24 7.79 -2.78 8.41
C SER A 24 8.31 -3.50 7.17
N HIS A 25 9.06 -4.59 7.36
CA HIS A 25 9.71 -5.32 6.26
C HIS A 25 10.55 -4.43 5.32
N GLY A 26 11.12 -3.35 5.86
CA GLY A 26 11.94 -2.39 5.10
C GLY A 26 11.18 -1.25 4.42
N GLU A 27 9.84 -1.25 4.47
CA GLU A 27 9.02 -0.29 3.73
C GLU A 27 8.15 0.60 4.66
N PRO A 28 7.89 1.87 4.28
CA PRO A 28 6.99 2.74 5.02
C PRO A 28 5.60 2.12 5.14
N THR A 29 5.16 1.91 6.37
CA THR A 29 3.89 1.25 6.67
C THR A 29 3.08 2.11 7.63
N PHE A 30 1.80 2.28 7.32
CA PHE A 30 0.85 3.11 8.06
C PHE A 30 -0.11 2.23 8.85
N PHE A 31 -0.28 2.59 10.11
CA PHE A 31 -1.09 1.88 11.08
C PHE A 31 -2.17 2.79 11.64
N ALA A 32 -3.37 2.26 11.83
CA ALA A 32 -4.39 2.87 12.67
C ALA A 32 -4.48 2.03 13.96
N LYS A 33 -4.22 2.65 15.11
CA LYS A 33 -4.07 1.96 16.42
C LYS A 33 -2.98 0.89 16.46
N LYS A 34 -3.31 -0.34 16.05
CA LYS A 34 -2.39 -1.50 16.06
C LYS A 34 -2.48 -2.32 14.76
N ARG A 35 -3.24 -1.87 13.76
CA ARG A 35 -3.47 -2.59 12.52
C ARG A 35 -2.91 -1.81 11.34
N VAL A 36 -2.25 -2.52 10.43
CA VAL A 36 -1.82 -1.96 9.14
C VAL A 36 -3.05 -1.66 8.31
N PHE A 37 -3.05 -0.52 7.61
CA PHE A 37 -4.06 -0.21 6.60
C PHE A 37 -3.46 0.23 5.26
N VAL A 38 -2.20 0.66 5.24
CA VAL A 38 -1.44 0.94 4.00
C VAL A 38 0.01 0.53 4.21
N MET A 39 0.62 -0.11 3.21
CA MET A 39 2.06 -0.20 3.05
C MET A 39 2.46 0.45 1.73
N PHE A 40 3.49 1.29 1.72
CA PHE A 40 4.00 1.91 0.50
C PHE A 40 5.09 1.03 -0.10
N ALA A 41 4.76 0.34 -1.19
CA ALA A 41 5.69 -0.47 -1.95
C ALA A 41 6.47 0.41 -2.93
N ASN A 42 7.78 0.55 -2.73
CA ASN A 42 8.61 1.49 -3.50
C ASN A 42 9.55 0.80 -4.49
N ASN A 43 9.11 -0.34 -5.03
CA ASN A 43 9.91 -1.25 -5.86
C ASN A 43 11.13 -1.83 -5.11
N HIS A 44 11.08 -1.94 -3.78
CA HIS A 44 12.19 -2.49 -2.98
C HIS A 44 12.55 -3.94 -3.39
N HIS A 45 11.56 -4.70 -3.85
CA HIS A 45 11.71 -6.08 -4.32
C HIS A 45 12.03 -6.19 -5.82
N ASN A 46 12.23 -5.07 -6.52
CA ASN A 46 12.49 -5.03 -7.96
C ASN A 46 11.36 -5.71 -8.78
N ASP A 47 10.12 -5.53 -8.33
CA ASP A 47 8.88 -6.05 -8.92
C ASP A 47 8.26 -5.13 -9.99
N GLY A 48 8.90 -3.98 -10.25
CA GLY A 48 8.51 -3.00 -11.27
C GLY A 48 7.47 -1.97 -10.83
N HIS A 49 7.01 -2.00 -9.57
CA HIS A 49 5.87 -1.20 -9.15
C HIS A 49 6.20 -0.17 -8.06
N ILE A 50 5.63 1.03 -8.19
CA ILE A 50 5.44 1.96 -7.08
C ILE A 50 3.95 1.95 -6.75
N ALA A 51 3.58 1.42 -5.58
CA ALA A 51 2.20 1.14 -5.24
C ALA A 51 1.92 1.33 -3.74
N VAL A 52 0.64 1.19 -3.39
CA VAL A 52 0.20 1.00 -2.01
C VAL A 52 -0.45 -0.37 -1.89
N TRP A 53 -0.08 -1.14 -0.87
CA TRP A 53 -0.77 -2.38 -0.53
C TRP A 53 -1.78 -2.08 0.56
N ILE A 54 -3.04 -2.43 0.28
CA ILE A 54 -4.19 -2.11 1.13
C ILE A 54 -4.89 -3.43 1.49
N PRO A 55 -5.17 -3.70 2.77
CA PRO A 55 -5.98 -4.84 3.17
C PRO A 55 -7.35 -4.79 2.49
N ALA A 56 -7.73 -5.86 1.82
CA ALA A 56 -9.01 -5.96 1.12
C ALA A 56 -9.79 -7.20 1.59
N PRO A 57 -11.13 -7.18 1.55
CA PRO A 57 -11.94 -8.37 1.79
C PRO A 57 -11.64 -9.49 0.79
N LEU A 58 -12.00 -10.73 1.16
CA LEU A 58 -11.88 -11.88 0.26
C LEU A 58 -12.63 -11.61 -1.06
N GLY A 59 -12.01 -11.94 -2.18
CA GLY A 59 -12.56 -11.76 -3.53
C GLY A 59 -12.39 -10.35 -4.11
N ALA A 60 -12.17 -9.32 -3.28
CA ALA A 60 -12.00 -7.95 -3.79
C ALA A 60 -10.75 -7.79 -4.66
N GLN A 61 -9.64 -8.46 -4.33
CA GLN A 61 -8.41 -8.41 -5.12
C GLN A 61 -8.66 -8.88 -6.57
N SER A 62 -9.27 -10.06 -6.74
CA SER A 62 -9.55 -10.63 -8.05
C SER A 62 -10.50 -9.74 -8.86
N LEU A 63 -11.58 -9.25 -8.23
CA LEU A 63 -12.54 -8.37 -8.88
C LEU A 63 -11.90 -7.07 -9.37
N LEU A 64 -11.07 -6.43 -8.53
CA LEU A 64 -10.40 -5.18 -8.88
C LEU A 64 -9.40 -5.37 -10.02
N ILE A 65 -8.59 -6.44 -9.98
CA ILE A 65 -7.65 -6.78 -11.07
C ILE A 65 -8.39 -7.05 -12.38
N GLU A 66 -9.50 -7.78 -12.34
CA GLU A 66 -10.30 -8.06 -13.54
C GLU A 66 -10.93 -6.79 -14.12
N SER A 67 -11.44 -5.91 -13.26
CA SER A 67 -12.11 -4.68 -13.69
C SER A 67 -11.17 -3.59 -14.20
N GLU A 68 -9.99 -3.44 -13.59
CA GLU A 68 -9.04 -2.34 -13.86
C GLU A 68 -7.58 -2.84 -13.78
N PRO A 69 -7.13 -3.72 -14.70
CA PRO A 69 -5.82 -4.37 -14.64
C PRO A 69 -4.63 -3.41 -14.81
N GLU A 70 -4.85 -2.21 -15.35
CA GLU A 70 -3.81 -1.17 -15.42
C GLU A 70 -3.55 -0.48 -14.07
N LYS A 71 -4.46 -0.62 -13.10
CA LYS A 71 -4.37 0.03 -11.78
C LYS A 71 -4.13 -0.96 -10.65
N PHE A 72 -4.71 -2.16 -10.75
CA PHE A 72 -4.61 -3.18 -9.72
C PHE A 72 -3.87 -4.40 -10.24
N PHE A 73 -3.03 -4.97 -9.39
CA PHE A 73 -2.22 -6.15 -9.69
C PHE A 73 -2.09 -7.03 -8.46
N ARG A 74 -1.66 -8.27 -8.66
CA ARG A 74 -1.35 -9.20 -7.56
C ARG A 74 0.13 -9.00 -7.16
N PRO A 75 0.42 -8.49 -5.95
CA PRO A 75 1.79 -8.35 -5.48
C PRO A 75 2.42 -9.72 -5.15
N PRO A 76 3.75 -9.83 -5.15
CA PRO A 76 4.48 -11.11 -5.06
C PRO A 76 4.34 -11.85 -3.72
N TYR A 77 3.99 -11.14 -2.64
CA TYR A 77 4.02 -11.69 -1.27
C TYR A 77 2.73 -11.52 -0.47
N VAL A 78 1.69 -10.92 -1.07
CA VAL A 78 0.37 -10.80 -0.42
C VAL A 78 -0.72 -11.21 -1.42
N GLY A 79 -1.54 -12.18 -1.07
CA GLY A 79 -2.61 -12.64 -1.94
C GLY A 79 -3.34 -13.87 -1.44
#